data_AF-A0A7X8NQ64-F1
#
_entry.id   AF-A0A7X8NQ64-F1
#
_cell.length_a   1.000
_cell.length_b   1.000
_cell.length_c   1.000
_cell.angle_alpha   90.00
_cell.angle_beta   90.00
_cell.angle_gamma   90.00
#
_symmetry.space_group_name_H-M   'P 1'
#
loop_
_entity.id
_entity.type
_entity.pdbx_description
1 polymer ?
#
loop_
_entity_poly.entity_id
_entity_poly.type
_entity_poly.pdbx_seq_one_letter_code
_entity_poly.pdbx_strand_id
1 'polypeptide(L)'
;MKTLGFAGLAVALGVSAPAMGMEHSTVIEHAAGPITADYSGKTRVEMKQIGSAGGAGRASSLRCQWSVSLSVERQAQVGANMQARRSMLRDEVLTGSSPGWCSERGNGIDRVIEARRDDLRSAMMAMVAQDREVILVEAEGAHARQREG
;
A
#
# COMPACT_ATOMS: atom_id res chain seq x y z
N MET A 1 -50.25 14.42 27.00
CA MET A 1 -49.93 14.86 25.61
C MET A 1 -48.55 15.53 25.70
N LYS A 2 -47.45 14.77 25.64
CA LYS A 2 -46.69 14.29 24.46
C LYS A 2 -46.01 15.44 23.71
N THR A 3 -44.71 15.62 23.94
CA THR A 3 -43.66 15.76 22.91
C THR A 3 -42.27 15.71 23.55
N LEU A 4 -41.54 14.62 23.28
CA LEU A 4 -40.10 14.48 23.52
C LEU A 4 -39.38 15.10 22.31
N GLY A 5 -38.54 16.10 22.54
CA GLY A 5 -37.66 16.67 21.51
C GLY A 5 -36.40 15.84 21.38
N PHE A 6 -36.25 15.13 20.26
CA PHE A 6 -35.01 14.42 19.91
C PHE A 6 -34.00 15.43 19.34
N ALA A 7 -32.91 15.68 20.07
CA ALA A 7 -31.75 16.36 19.54
C ALA A 7 -30.98 15.39 18.62
N GLY A 8 -30.94 15.72 17.32
CA GLY A 8 -30.23 14.94 16.31
C GLY A 8 -28.72 15.09 16.43
N LEU A 9 -28.03 13.97 16.70
CA LEU A 9 -26.58 13.86 16.62
C LEU A 9 -26.20 13.55 15.16
N ALA A 10 -25.69 14.54 14.43
CA ALA A 10 -25.16 14.33 13.08
C ALA A 10 -23.75 13.75 13.18
N VAL A 11 -23.62 12.43 13.01
CA VAL A 11 -22.32 11.77 12.83
C VAL A 11 -21.89 12.01 11.38
N ALA A 12 -20.90 12.87 11.18
CA ALA A 12 -20.21 12.99 9.90
C ALA A 12 -19.34 11.74 9.70
N LEU A 13 -19.84 10.78 8.92
CA LEU A 13 -19.05 9.66 8.43
C LEU A 13 -18.10 10.19 7.35
N GLY A 14 -16.84 10.41 7.72
CA GLY A 14 -15.76 10.56 6.74
C GLY A 14 -15.63 9.24 5.98
N VAL A 15 -15.89 9.27 4.68
CA VAL A 15 -15.65 8.12 3.80
C VAL A 15 -14.15 8.06 3.57
N SER A 16 -13.45 7.28 4.40
CA SER A 16 -12.15 6.75 4.03
C SER A 16 -12.40 5.82 2.84
N ALA A 17 -11.89 6.18 1.66
CA ALA A 17 -11.87 5.27 0.52
C ALA A 17 -11.30 3.92 1.00
N PRO A 18 -11.86 2.76 0.57
CA PRO A 18 -11.29 1.49 0.95
C PRO A 18 -9.84 1.50 0.47
N ALA A 19 -8.91 1.55 1.41
CA ALA A 19 -7.55 1.16 1.13
C ALA A 19 -7.70 -0.21 0.47
N MET A 20 -7.20 -0.34 -0.76
CA MET A 20 -7.11 -1.60 -1.46
C MET A 20 -6.16 -2.46 -0.63
N GLY A 21 -6.67 -3.04 0.45
CA GLY A 21 -5.90 -3.72 1.47
C GLY A 21 -5.36 -4.99 0.84
N MET A 22 -4.12 -4.93 0.40
CA MET A 22 -3.45 -6.08 -0.14
C MET A 22 -2.83 -6.82 1.04
N GLU A 23 -3.49 -7.88 1.47
CA GLU A 23 -3.02 -8.70 2.59
C GLU A 23 -2.47 -10.02 2.08
N HIS A 24 -1.47 -10.54 2.79
CA HIS A 24 -0.90 -11.86 2.55
C HIS A 24 -0.31 -12.40 3.85
N SER A 25 -0.66 -13.62 4.22
CA SER A 25 -0.08 -14.31 5.37
C SER A 25 0.59 -15.60 4.90
N THR A 26 1.73 -15.93 5.50
CA THR A 26 2.46 -17.17 5.23
C THR A 26 3.03 -17.75 6.52
N VAL A 27 3.12 -19.08 6.56
CA VAL A 27 3.82 -19.80 7.60
C VAL A 27 5.04 -20.46 7.00
N ILE A 28 6.20 -20.32 7.64
CA ILE A 28 7.47 -20.91 7.22
C ILE A 28 7.95 -21.81 8.36
N GLU A 29 8.12 -23.09 8.07
CA GLU A 29 8.74 -24.03 9.02
C GLU A 29 10.20 -23.63 9.27
N HIS A 30 10.57 -23.51 10.55
CA HIS A 30 11.93 -23.16 10.96
C HIS A 30 12.37 -24.00 12.17
N ALA A 31 13.67 -24.24 12.28
CA ALA A 31 14.24 -25.20 13.22
C ALA A 31 13.94 -24.90 14.70
N ALA A 32 13.62 -23.65 15.03
CA ALA A 32 13.28 -23.28 16.39
C ALA A 32 11.87 -22.67 16.53
N GLY A 33 11.00 -23.00 15.57
CA GLY A 33 9.56 -22.82 15.64
C GLY A 33 8.98 -22.28 14.33
N PRO A 34 7.70 -22.54 14.02
CA PRO A 34 7.07 -21.98 12.84
C PRO A 34 7.13 -20.45 12.89
N ILE A 35 7.43 -19.85 11.74
CA ILE A 35 7.44 -18.41 11.52
C ILE A 35 6.12 -18.03 10.86
N THR A 36 5.28 -17.28 11.55
CA THR A 36 4.07 -16.69 10.96
C THR A 36 4.41 -15.28 10.50
N ALA A 37 4.15 -14.95 9.23
CA ALA A 37 4.44 -13.63 8.65
C ALA A 37 3.22 -13.06 7.96
N ASP A 38 2.73 -11.93 8.47
CA ASP A 38 1.61 -11.17 7.96
C ASP A 38 2.13 -9.92 7.24
N TYR A 39 1.72 -9.78 5.98
CA TYR A 39 2.08 -8.69 5.09
C TYR A 39 0.86 -7.85 4.77
N SER A 40 1.00 -6.52 4.87
CA SER A 40 -0.01 -5.56 4.47
C SER A 40 0.57 -4.53 3.48
N GLY A 41 -0.07 -4.41 2.33
CA GLY A 41 0.31 -3.53 1.24
C GLY A 41 -0.53 -2.25 1.22
N LYS A 42 0.12 -1.11 1.01
CA LYS A 42 -0.51 0.21 0.83
C LYS A 42 0.08 0.90 -0.39
N THR A 43 -0.79 1.43 -1.25
CA THR A 43 -0.37 2.20 -2.43
C THR A 43 -0.43 3.70 -2.16
N ARG A 44 0.51 4.44 -2.76
CA ARG A 44 0.51 5.90 -2.77
C ARG A 44 0.55 6.38 -4.22
N VAL A 45 -0.36 7.27 -4.58
CA VAL A 45 -0.43 7.87 -5.92
C VAL A 45 0.17 9.27 -5.86
N GLU A 46 1.07 9.56 -6.77
CA GLU A 46 1.64 10.90 -6.95
C GLU A 46 1.31 11.40 -8.35
N MET A 47 0.89 12.66 -8.43
CA MET A 47 0.51 13.32 -9.68
C MET A 47 1.37 14.55 -9.89
N LYS A 48 1.80 14.76 -11.13
CA LYS A 48 2.64 15.88 -11.52
C LYS A 48 2.08 16.55 -12.76
N GLN A 49 1.72 17.83 -12.63
CA GLN A 49 1.36 18.67 -13.76
C GLN A 49 2.61 19.01 -14.56
N ILE A 50 2.59 18.70 -15.85
CA ILE A 50 3.63 19.09 -16.80
C ILE A 50 3.02 19.79 -18.01
N GLY A 51 3.85 20.52 -18.74
CA GLY A 51 3.44 21.28 -19.94
C GLY A 51 2.83 22.64 -19.61
N SER A 52 2.32 23.31 -20.64
CA SER A 52 1.78 24.66 -20.57
C SER A 52 0.35 24.74 -21.12
N ALA A 53 -0.46 25.58 -20.47
CA ALA A 53 -1.77 25.96 -20.98
C ALA A 53 -1.59 26.68 -22.32
N GLY A 54 -2.33 26.26 -23.34
CA GLY A 54 -2.36 26.95 -24.62
C GLY A 54 -3.15 28.26 -24.47
N GLY A 55 -2.66 29.35 -25.07
CA GLY A 55 -3.46 30.56 -25.25
C GLY A 55 -4.58 30.35 -26.27
N ALA A 56 -5.49 31.31 -26.38
CA ALA A 56 -6.59 31.26 -27.36
C ALA A 56 -6.08 30.90 -28.78
N GLY A 57 -6.66 29.87 -29.39
CA GLY A 57 -6.27 29.36 -30.71
C GLY A 57 -5.01 28.50 -30.75
N ARG A 58 -4.36 28.21 -29.61
CA ARG A 58 -3.20 27.30 -29.52
C ARG A 58 -3.55 26.02 -28.77
N ALA A 59 -3.08 24.89 -29.27
CA ALA A 59 -3.20 23.62 -28.57
C ALA A 59 -2.41 23.66 -27.25
N SER A 60 -3.00 23.12 -26.19
CA SER A 60 -2.31 22.95 -24.92
C SER A 60 -1.38 21.74 -24.95
N SER A 61 -0.22 21.87 -24.29
CA SER A 61 0.71 20.75 -24.07
C SER A 61 0.55 20.12 -22.67
N LEU A 62 -0.47 20.53 -21.92
CA LEU A 62 -0.69 20.06 -20.55
C LEU A 62 -0.87 18.55 -20.52
N ARG A 63 -0.12 17.93 -19.62
CA ARG A 63 -0.31 16.53 -19.26
C ARG A 63 -0.22 16.37 -17.76
N CYS A 64 -1.05 15.49 -17.23
CA CYS A 64 -0.87 14.95 -15.91
C CYS A 64 -0.03 13.69 -16.03
N GLN A 65 1.18 13.69 -15.47
CA GLN A 65 1.92 12.46 -15.21
C GLN A 65 1.51 11.93 -13.85
N TRP A 66 1.48 10.62 -13.71
CA TRP A 66 1.19 9.98 -12.43
C TRP A 66 2.06 8.74 -12.24
N SER A 67 2.35 8.44 -10.98
CA SER A 67 3.05 7.24 -10.54
C SER A 67 2.37 6.65 -9.30
N VAL A 68 2.56 5.36 -9.10
CA VAL A 68 2.08 4.62 -7.93
C VAL A 68 3.26 3.93 -7.27
N SER A 69 3.53 4.27 -6.02
CA SER A 69 4.46 3.55 -5.16
C SER A 69 3.70 2.54 -4.29
N LEU A 70 4.36 1.45 -3.93
CA LEU A 70 3.83 0.39 -3.06
C LEU A 70 4.69 0.28 -1.80
N SER A 71 4.07 0.43 -0.65
CA SER A 71 4.68 0.10 0.65
C SER A 71 4.11 -1.22 1.17
N VAL A 72 4.96 -2.11 1.63
CA VAL A 72 4.58 -3.38 2.26
C VAL A 72 5.15 -3.42 3.67
N GLU A 73 4.25 -3.54 4.65
CA GLU A 73 4.60 -3.74 6.06
C GLU A 73 4.48 -5.23 6.38
N ARG A 74 5.53 -5.82 6.95
CA ARG A 74 5.53 -7.17 7.52
C ARG A 74 5.49 -7.11 9.03
N GLN A 75 4.65 -7.96 9.62
CA GLN A 75 4.72 -8.39 11.00
C GLN A 75 5.00 -9.89 11.01
N ALA A 76 6.07 -10.32 11.66
CA ALA A 76 6.44 -11.71 11.77
C ALA A 76 6.54 -12.12 13.23
N GLN A 77 6.15 -13.35 13.52
CA GLN A 77 6.28 -13.98 14.81
C GLN A 77 7.04 -15.30 14.65
N VAL A 78 8.10 -15.49 15.44
CA VAL A 78 8.90 -16.72 15.45
C VAL A 78 8.67 -17.44 16.78
N GLY A 79 8.01 -18.60 16.73
CA GLY A 79 7.58 -19.32 17.93
C GLY A 79 6.70 -18.45 18.85
N ALA A 80 6.83 -18.63 20.17
CA ALA A 80 6.00 -17.91 21.14
C ALA A 80 6.53 -16.51 21.54
N ASN A 81 7.79 -16.19 21.23
CA ASN A 81 8.52 -15.17 22.00
C ASN A 81 9.11 -14.02 21.18
N MET A 82 9.21 -14.14 19.86
CA MET A 82 9.86 -13.12 19.03
C MET A 82 8.87 -12.52 18.04
N GLN A 83 8.84 -11.18 17.98
CA GLN A 83 8.16 -10.41 16.95
C GLN A 83 9.19 -9.60 16.15
N ALA A 84 9.17 -9.72 14.83
CA ALA A 84 9.95 -8.91 13.90
C ALA A 84 9.01 -8.07 13.04
N ARG A 85 9.35 -6.80 12.81
CA ARG A 85 8.60 -5.92 11.92
C ARG A 85 9.54 -5.34 10.88
N ARG A 86 9.06 -5.26 9.64
CA ARG A 86 9.83 -4.68 8.53
C ARG A 86 8.92 -3.87 7.63
N SER A 87 9.41 -2.74 7.14
CA SER A 87 8.74 -1.95 6.10
C SER A 87 9.59 -1.99 4.83
N MET A 88 8.93 -2.18 3.70
CA MET A 88 9.53 -2.23 2.38
C MET A 88 8.82 -1.21 1.49
N LEU A 89 9.57 -0.49 0.68
CA LEU A 89 9.05 0.48 -0.28
C LEU A 89 9.54 0.11 -1.67
N ARG A 90 8.63 0.18 -2.64
CA ARG A 90 8.95 0.11 -4.06
C ARG A 90 8.30 1.29 -4.76
N ASP A 91 9.13 2.15 -5.32
CA ASP A 91 8.67 3.32 -6.06
C ASP A 91 8.31 2.96 -7.50
N GLU A 92 7.42 3.77 -8.07
CA GLU A 92 7.07 3.75 -9.50
C GLU A 92 6.65 2.36 -10.02
N VAL A 93 5.92 1.58 -9.21
CA VAL A 93 5.39 0.27 -9.58
C VAL A 93 4.47 0.36 -10.80
N LEU A 94 3.68 1.42 -10.86
CA LEU A 94 2.92 1.80 -12.04
C LEU A 94 3.19 3.26 -12.36
N THR A 95 3.22 3.58 -13.66
CA THR A 95 3.33 4.96 -14.14
C THR A 95 2.41 5.17 -15.32
N GLY A 96 2.04 6.42 -15.57
CA GLY A 96 1.26 6.78 -16.73
C GLY A 96 1.16 8.28 -16.95
N SER A 97 0.46 8.63 -18.02
CA SER A 97 0.20 10.04 -18.36
C SER A 97 -1.17 10.19 -18.99
N SER A 98 -1.79 11.34 -18.78
CA SER A 98 -3.07 11.71 -19.38
C SER A 98 -3.02 13.18 -19.83
N PRO A 99 -3.61 13.52 -20.99
CA PRO A 99 -3.67 14.91 -21.43
C PRO A 99 -4.60 15.74 -20.53
N GLY A 100 -4.24 17.01 -20.31
CA GLY A 100 -4.99 17.98 -19.52
C GLY A 100 -4.43 18.22 -18.11
N TRP A 101 -5.28 18.81 -17.26
CA TRP A 101 -4.95 19.17 -15.88
C TRP A 101 -5.04 17.98 -14.93
N CYS A 102 -4.14 17.87 -13.95
CA CYS A 102 -4.25 16.82 -12.92
C CYS A 102 -5.50 16.97 -12.03
N SER A 103 -5.91 18.20 -11.74
CA SER A 103 -7.08 18.49 -10.87
C SER A 103 -8.39 17.91 -11.42
N GLU A 104 -8.51 17.79 -12.73
CA GLU A 104 -9.71 17.26 -13.42
C GLU A 104 -9.70 15.73 -13.53
N ARG A 105 -8.61 15.07 -13.14
CA ARG A 105 -8.33 13.66 -13.49
C ARG A 105 -8.30 12.68 -12.32
N GLY A 106 -8.38 13.13 -11.07
CA GLY A 106 -8.29 12.27 -9.88
C GLY A 106 -9.10 10.97 -9.97
N ASN A 107 -10.42 11.09 -10.14
CA ASN A 107 -11.33 9.93 -10.25
C ASN A 107 -11.03 9.00 -11.45
N GLY A 108 -10.46 9.54 -12.53
CA GLY A 108 -10.11 8.77 -13.72
C GLY A 108 -8.84 7.94 -13.51
N ILE A 109 -7.85 8.52 -12.81
CA ILE A 109 -6.60 7.84 -12.46
C ILE A 109 -6.88 6.70 -11.47
N ASP A 110 -7.74 6.91 -10.47
CA ASP A 110 -8.14 5.86 -9.53
C ASP A 110 -8.73 4.64 -10.25
N ARG A 111 -9.57 4.85 -11.28
CA ARG A 111 -10.12 3.75 -12.10
C ARG A 111 -9.04 3.03 -12.91
N VAL A 112 -8.03 3.74 -13.41
CA VAL A 112 -6.92 3.12 -14.12
C VAL A 112 -6.09 2.27 -13.16
N ILE A 113 -5.84 2.76 -11.94
CA ILE A 113 -5.11 2.02 -10.91
C ILE A 113 -5.90 0.79 -10.45
N GLU A 114 -7.21 0.95 -10.26
CA GLU A 114 -8.15 -0.14 -9.97
C GLU A 114 -8.08 -1.25 -11.01
N ALA A 115 -8.07 -0.90 -12.29
CA ALA A 115 -7.94 -1.85 -13.40
C ALA A 115 -6.57 -2.54 -13.46
N ARG A 116 -5.58 -2.07 -12.70
CA ARG A 116 -4.21 -2.59 -12.63
C ARG A 116 -3.88 -3.19 -11.27
N ARG A 117 -4.89 -3.58 -10.49
CA ARG A 117 -4.74 -4.26 -9.19
C ARG A 117 -3.90 -5.52 -9.27
N ASP A 118 -4.03 -6.31 -10.33
CA ASP A 118 -3.25 -7.55 -10.48
C ASP A 118 -1.76 -7.29 -10.61
N ASP A 119 -1.36 -6.20 -11.29
CA ASP A 119 0.04 -5.79 -11.39
C ASP A 119 0.58 -5.36 -10.03
N LEU A 120 -0.21 -4.60 -9.26
CA LEU A 120 0.14 -4.21 -7.89
C LEU A 120 0.29 -5.44 -7.00
N ARG A 121 -0.63 -6.42 -7.09
CA ARG A 121 -0.55 -7.67 -6.33
C ARG A 121 0.65 -8.51 -6.73
N SER A 122 0.96 -8.60 -8.01
CA SER A 122 2.18 -9.26 -8.49
C SER A 122 3.43 -8.57 -7.93
N ALA A 123 3.46 -7.23 -7.90
CA ALA A 123 4.57 -6.48 -7.32
C ALA A 123 4.72 -6.73 -5.81
N MET A 124 3.61 -6.79 -5.06
CA MET A 124 3.63 -7.17 -3.64
C MET A 124 4.17 -8.58 -3.44
N MET A 125 3.69 -9.57 -4.21
CA MET A 125 4.17 -10.94 -4.09
C MET A 125 5.66 -11.06 -4.42
N ALA A 126 6.17 -10.26 -5.37
CA ALA A 126 7.60 -10.18 -5.63
C ALA A 126 8.39 -9.61 -4.44
N MET A 127 7.85 -8.59 -3.74
CA MET A 127 8.47 -8.06 -2.52
C MET A 127 8.45 -9.08 -1.38
N VAL A 128 7.33 -9.80 -1.20
CA VAL A 128 7.21 -10.90 -0.22
C VAL A 128 8.24 -12.00 -0.51
N ALA A 129 8.37 -12.41 -1.78
CA ALA A 129 9.33 -13.43 -2.18
C ALA A 129 10.78 -13.02 -1.88
N GLN A 130 11.15 -11.76 -2.12
CA GLN A 130 12.48 -11.22 -1.79
C GLN A 130 12.72 -11.15 -0.28
N ASP A 131 11.69 -10.88 0.51
CA ASP A 131 11.77 -10.80 1.97
C ASP A 131 11.93 -12.18 2.64
N ARG A 132 11.63 -13.28 1.93
CA ARG A 132 11.72 -14.65 2.47
C ARG A 132 13.12 -15.02 2.94
N GLU A 133 14.17 -14.54 2.29
CA GLU A 133 15.55 -14.82 2.74
C GLU A 133 15.90 -14.01 3.99
N VAL A 134 15.41 -12.77 4.08
CA VAL A 134 15.64 -11.86 5.20
C VAL A 134 14.99 -12.38 6.48
N ILE A 135 13.74 -12.86 6.40
CA ILE A 135 13.03 -13.37 7.58
C ILE A 135 13.68 -14.62 8.17
N LEU A 136 14.31 -15.47 7.35
CA LEU A 136 15.05 -16.63 7.84
C LEU A 136 16.29 -16.21 8.63
N VAL A 137 17.01 -15.18 8.16
CA VAL A 137 18.16 -14.61 8.88
C VAL A 137 17.72 -13.95 10.18
N GLU A 138 16.60 -13.21 10.18
CA GLU A 138 16.02 -12.63 11.39
C GLU A 138 15.66 -13.70 12.43
N ALA A 139 15.08 -14.82 11.99
CA ALA A 139 14.72 -15.95 12.84
C ALA A 139 15.98 -16.62 13.43
N GLU A 140 16.99 -16.94 12.63
CA GLU A 140 18.25 -17.51 13.10
C GLU A 140 18.92 -16.61 14.16
N GLY A 141 19.01 -15.31 13.88
CA GLY A 141 19.57 -14.35 14.84
C GLY A 141 18.77 -14.26 16.14
N ALA A 142 17.45 -14.46 16.11
CA ALA A 142 16.65 -14.53 17.33
C ALA A 142 16.89 -15.81 18.12
N HIS A 143 17.03 -16.94 17.44
CA HIS A 143 17.29 -18.22 18.09
C HIS A 143 18.67 -18.29 18.73
N ALA A 144 19.70 -17.71 18.09
CA ALA A 144 21.03 -17.60 18.69
C ALA A 144 20.99 -16.83 20.02
N ARG A 145 20.34 -15.65 20.04
CA ARG A 145 20.19 -14.84 21.26
C ARG A 145 19.44 -15.56 22.38
N GLN A 146 18.47 -16.40 22.03
CA GLN A 146 17.73 -17.20 23.03
C GLN A 146 18.60 -18.26 23.70
N ARG A 147 19.63 -18.77 23.03
CA ARG A 147 20.55 -19.78 23.58
C ARG A 147 21.64 -19.19 24.47
N GLU A 148 21.96 -17.92 24.30
CA GLU A 148 23.01 -17.21 25.05
C GLU A 148 22.52 -16.64 26.40
N GLY A 149 21.21 -16.56 26.61
CA GLY A 149 20.57 -16.11 27.86
C GLY A 149 20.10 -17.27 28.72
#